data_AF-X1BFE1-F1
#
_entry.id   AF-X1BFE1-F1
#
_cell.length_a   1.000
_cell.length_b   1.000
_cell.length_c   1.000
_cell.angle_alpha   90.00
_cell.angle_beta   90.00
_cell.angle_gamma   90.00
#
_symmetry.space_group_name_H-M   'P 1'
#
loop_
_entity.id
_entity.type
_entity.pdbx_description
1 polymer ?
#
loop_
_entity_poly.entity_id
_entity_poly.type
_entity_poly.pdbx_seq_one_letter_code
_entity_poly.pdbx_strand_id
1 'polypeptide(L)'
;TVMEDYLLSKRYALEARQGTLTLLRLAKGDETADKVATLLGVEAEWLQAAFDEIDERWGSFENYTSEGLGLTDEDIRALRNSLLE
;
A
#
# COMPACT_ATOMS: atom_id res chain seq x y z
N THR A 1 -5.52 -9.14 6.98
CA THR A 1 -4.36 -9.50 6.13
C THR A 1 -3.57 -8.25 5.77
N VAL A 2 -2.39 -8.34 5.15
CA VAL A 2 -1.58 -7.16 4.76
C VAL A 2 -2.35 -6.25 3.78
N MET A 3 -3.03 -6.83 2.79
CA MET A 3 -3.83 -6.06 1.82
C MET A 3 -4.99 -5.32 2.48
N GLU A 4 -5.69 -5.97 3.42
CA GLU A 4 -6.77 -5.31 4.16
C GLU A 4 -6.27 -4.10 4.95
N ASP A 5 -5.14 -4.24 5.66
CA ASP A 5 -4.55 -3.14 6.44
C ASP A 5 -4.09 -1.99 5.53
N TYR A 6 -3.43 -2.33 4.40
CA TYR A 6 -3.05 -1.36 3.38
C TYR A 6 -4.24 -0.52 2.89
N LEU A 7 -5.37 -1.16 2.58
CA LEU A 7 -6.58 -0.48 2.11
C LEU A 7 -7.24 0.42 3.18
N LEU A 8 -6.95 0.21 4.48
CA LEU A 8 -7.39 1.16 5.52
C LEU A 8 -6.74 2.53 5.34
N SER A 9 -5.54 2.62 4.74
CA SER A 9 -4.88 3.89 4.46
C SER A 9 -5.73 4.78 3.54
N LYS A 10 -6.38 4.19 2.52
CA LYS A 10 -7.32 4.90 1.64
C LYS A 10 -8.48 5.45 2.46
N ARG A 11 -9.09 4.62 3.30
CA ARG A 11 -10.23 5.03 4.13
C ARG A 11 -9.89 6.23 5.01
N TYR A 12 -8.80 6.14 5.78
CA TYR A 12 -8.40 7.24 6.66
C TYR A 12 -8.05 8.52 5.89
N ALA A 13 -7.38 8.40 4.74
CA ALA A 13 -7.04 9.55 3.91
C ALA A 13 -8.27 10.28 3.35
N LEU A 14 -9.29 9.52 2.92
CA LEU A 14 -10.53 10.07 2.39
C LEU A 14 -11.41 10.68 3.49
N GLU A 15 -11.54 10.02 4.64
CA GLU A 15 -12.29 10.53 5.78
C GLU A 15 -11.74 11.86 6.27
N ALA A 16 -10.41 11.98 6.41
CA ALA A 16 -9.75 13.22 6.82
C ALA A 16 -9.93 14.39 5.81
N ARG A 17 -10.32 14.09 4.56
CA ARG A 17 -10.38 15.07 3.45
C ARG A 17 -11.76 15.19 2.80
N GLN A 18 -12.79 14.60 3.43
CA GLN A 18 -14.14 14.52 2.87
C GLN A 18 -14.71 15.91 2.53
N GLY A 19 -14.49 16.90 3.40
CA GLY A 19 -14.94 18.28 3.16
C GLY A 19 -14.30 18.90 1.91
N THR A 20 -12.98 18.77 1.76
CA THR A 20 -12.24 19.26 0.60
C THR A 20 -12.68 18.57 -0.69
N LEU A 21 -12.86 17.25 -0.67
CA LEU A 21 -13.33 16.50 -1.83
C LEU A 21 -14.76 16.89 -2.23
N THR A 22 -15.62 17.20 -1.25
CA THR A 22 -16.99 17.68 -1.51
C THR A 22 -16.97 19.06 -2.18
N LEU A 23 -16.16 19.99 -1.68
CA LEU A 23 -15.98 21.31 -2.30
C LEU A 23 -15.39 21.19 -3.71
N LEU A 24 -14.45 20.27 -3.92
CA LEU A 24 -13.85 20.01 -5.21
C LEU A 24 -14.88 19.46 -6.22
N ARG A 25 -15.76 18.53 -5.80
CA ARG A 25 -16.87 18.04 -6.65
C ARG A 25 -17.77 19.18 -7.11
N LEU A 26 -18.16 20.04 -6.18
CA LEU A 26 -19.02 21.20 -6.50
C LEU A 26 -18.34 22.19 -7.45
N ALA A 27 -17.03 22.39 -7.33
CA ALA A 27 -16.29 23.39 -8.10
C ALA A 27 -15.75 22.88 -9.45
N LYS A 28 -15.43 21.59 -9.56
CA LYS A 28 -14.68 20.99 -10.69
C LYS A 28 -15.29 19.69 -11.24
N GLY A 29 -16.42 19.24 -10.69
CA GLY A 29 -17.13 18.03 -11.10
C GLY A 29 -16.57 16.75 -10.48
N ASP A 30 -17.35 15.68 -10.62
CA ASP A 30 -17.08 14.38 -10.00
C ASP A 30 -15.79 13.74 -10.50
N GLU A 31 -15.55 13.76 -11.82
CA GLU A 31 -14.35 13.14 -12.42
C GLU A 31 -13.04 13.69 -11.83
N THR A 32 -12.94 15.01 -11.66
CA THR A 32 -11.76 15.64 -11.07
C THR A 32 -11.58 15.23 -9.62
N ALA A 33 -12.68 15.22 -8.85
CA ALA A 33 -12.63 14.87 -7.45
C ALA A 33 -12.29 13.40 -7.22
N ASP A 34 -12.80 12.50 -8.06
CA ASP A 34 -12.53 11.07 -7.98
C ASP A 34 -11.06 10.76 -8.32
N LYS A 35 -10.50 11.41 -9.36
CA LYS A 35 -9.06 11.33 -9.65
C LYS A 35 -8.21 11.79 -8.48
N VAL A 36 -8.57 12.92 -7.85
CA VAL A 36 -7.88 13.42 -6.67
C VAL A 36 -8.04 12.47 -5.47
N ALA A 37 -9.23 11.89 -5.28
CA ALA A 37 -9.47 10.92 -4.21
C ALA A 37 -8.58 9.68 -4.36
N THR A 38 -8.45 9.14 -5.58
CA THR A 38 -7.52 8.03 -5.86
C THR A 38 -6.07 8.43 -5.56
N LEU A 39 -5.61 9.61 -6.00
CA LEU A 39 -4.25 10.09 -5.73
C LEU A 39 -3.95 10.33 -4.24
N LEU A 40 -4.97 10.61 -3.43
CA LEU A 40 -4.82 10.82 -2.00
C LEU A 40 -4.84 9.52 -1.19
N GLY A 41 -5.21 8.40 -1.80
CA GLY A 41 -5.33 7.11 -1.16
C GLY A 41 -4.33 6.10 -1.71
N VAL A 42 -4.78 4.85 -1.71
CA VAL A 42 -4.07 3.70 -2.25
C VAL A 42 -5.06 2.81 -2.99
N GLU A 43 -4.58 2.00 -3.93
CA GLU A 43 -5.39 1.01 -4.65
C GLU A 43 -4.74 -0.37 -4.55
N ALA A 44 -5.54 -1.44 -4.49
CA ALA A 44 -5.04 -2.80 -4.28
C ALA A 44 -4.05 -3.22 -5.38
N GLU A 45 -4.31 -2.80 -6.61
CA GLU A 45 -3.51 -3.06 -7.79
C GLU A 45 -2.09 -2.49 -7.67
N TRP A 46 -1.90 -1.41 -6.90
CA TRP A 46 -0.56 -0.81 -6.73
C TRP A 46 0.33 -1.67 -5.85
N LEU A 47 -0.22 -2.20 -4.75
CA LEU A 47 0.52 -3.11 -3.88
C LEU A 47 0.67 -4.49 -4.53
N GLN A 48 -0.35 -4.96 -5.25
CA GLN A 48 -0.25 -6.21 -6.00
C GLN A 48 0.85 -6.13 -7.08
N ALA A 49 0.92 -5.02 -7.84
CA ALA A 49 1.98 -4.83 -8.83
C ALA A 49 3.39 -4.85 -8.19
N ALA A 50 3.54 -4.40 -6.95
CA ALA A 50 4.80 -4.50 -6.23
C ALA A 50 5.16 -5.96 -5.88
N PHE A 51 4.18 -6.78 -5.49
CA PHE A 51 4.40 -8.22 -5.27
C PHE A 51 4.70 -8.96 -6.57
N ASP A 52 3.96 -8.64 -7.65
CA ASP A 52 4.19 -9.24 -8.97
C ASP A 52 5.61 -8.93 -9.48
N GLU A 53 6.10 -7.70 -9.27
CA GLU A 53 7.46 -7.31 -9.62
C GLU A 53 8.52 -8.02 -8.76
N ILE A 54 8.21 -8.29 -7.49
CA ILE A 54 9.08 -9.08 -6.62
C ILE A 54 9.22 -10.51 -7.20
N ASP A 55 8.11 -11.12 -7.58
CA ASP A 55 8.10 -12.46 -8.17
C ASP A 55 8.82 -12.47 -9.54
N GLU A 56 8.63 -11.45 -10.38
CA GLU A 56 9.27 -11.35 -11.69
C GLU A 56 10.80 -11.18 -11.59
N ARG A 57 11.28 -10.29 -10.69
CA ARG A 57 12.72 -9.97 -10.60
C ARG A 57 13.50 -10.90 -9.70
N TRP A 58 12.88 -11.41 -8.63
CA TRP A 58 13.57 -12.16 -7.58
C TRP A 58 13.10 -13.62 -7.49
N GLY A 59 11.99 -13.97 -8.13
CA GLY A 59 11.44 -15.33 -8.14
C GLY A 59 10.64 -15.71 -6.88
N SER A 60 10.88 -15.03 -5.76
CA SER A 60 10.09 -15.15 -4.54
C SER A 60 10.31 -13.96 -3.60
N PHE A 61 9.40 -13.80 -2.65
CA PHE A 61 9.55 -12.81 -1.58
C PHE A 61 10.75 -13.11 -0.69
N GLU A 62 11.05 -14.39 -0.42
CA GLU A 62 12.23 -14.79 0.36
C GLU A 62 13.52 -14.31 -0.31
N ASN A 63 13.69 -14.56 -1.61
CA ASN A 63 14.86 -14.11 -2.37
C ASN A 63 14.96 -12.58 -2.39
N TYR A 64 13.84 -11.88 -2.51
CA TYR A 64 13.83 -10.42 -2.41
C TYR A 64 14.33 -9.94 -1.04
N THR A 65 13.89 -10.58 0.05
CA THR A 65 14.36 -10.20 1.39
C THR A 65 15.84 -10.52 1.62
N SER A 66 16.35 -11.66 1.14
CA SER A 66 17.74 -12.06 1.35
C SER A 66 18.72 -11.40 0.39
N GLU A 67 18.41 -11.40 -0.91
CA GLU A 67 19.32 -10.91 -1.95
C GLU A 67 19.08 -9.43 -2.27
N GLY A 68 17.81 -9.00 -2.28
CA GLY A 68 17.43 -7.62 -2.60
C GLY A 68 17.59 -6.67 -1.44
N LEU A 69 17.15 -7.08 -0.24
CA LEU A 69 17.23 -6.26 0.98
C LEU A 69 18.43 -6.61 1.87
N GLY A 70 19.12 -7.72 1.61
CA GLY A 70 20.30 -8.13 2.37
C GLY A 70 19.99 -8.66 3.76
N LEU A 71 18.74 -9.07 4.04
CA LEU A 71 18.34 -9.56 5.35
C LEU A 71 18.79 -11.00 5.54
N THR A 72 19.40 -11.29 6.68
CA THR A 72 19.76 -12.66 7.06
C THR A 72 18.56 -13.39 7.65
N ASP A 73 18.64 -14.73 7.69
CA ASP A 73 17.64 -15.53 8.41
C ASP A 73 17.53 -15.14 9.89
N GLU A 74 18.62 -14.66 10.50
CA GLU A 74 18.61 -14.18 11.87
C GLU A 74 17.80 -12.90 12.02
N ASP A 75 17.95 -11.95 11.09
CA ASP A 75 17.15 -10.72 11.05
C ASP A 75 15.66 -11.05 10.89
N ILE A 76 15.31 -11.94 9.95
CA ILE A 76 13.92 -12.35 9.73
C ILE A 76 13.33 -13.05 10.96
N ARG A 77 14.10 -13.93 11.62
CA ARG A 77 13.67 -14.57 12.87
C ARG A 77 13.46 -13.55 13.99
N ALA A 78 14.37 -12.59 14.14
CA ALA A 78 14.25 -11.53 15.15
C ALA A 78 13.00 -10.67 14.91
N LEU A 79 12.73 -10.29 13.66
CA LEU A 79 11.51 -9.56 13.29
C LEU A 79 10.24 -10.36 13.60
N ARG A 80 10.20 -11.66 13.24
CA ARG A 80 9.05 -12.53 13.56
C ARG A 80 8.82 -12.63 15.06
N ASN A 81 9.87 -12.85 15.85
CA ASN A 81 9.77 -12.93 17.31
C ASN A 81 9.30 -11.61 17.95
N SER A 82 9.58 -10.47 17.32
CA SER A 82 9.17 -9.16 17.83
C SER A 82 7.77 -8.71 17.40
N LEU A 83 7.26 -9.22 16.29
CA LEU A 83 6.04 -8.71 15.64
C LEU A 83 4.88 -9.71 15.64
N LEU A 84 5.14 -10.99 15.91
CA LEU A 84 4.13 -12.05 15.96
C LEU A 84 3.99 -12.55 17.41
N GLU A 85 2.74 -12.82 17.81
CA GLU A 85 2.38 -13.44 19.11
C GLU A 85 2.54 -14.96 19.08
#